data_AF-A0A653BQP2-F1
#
_entry.id   AF-A0A653BQP2-F1
#
_cell.length_a   1.000
_cell.length_b   1.000
_cell.length_c   1.000
_cell.angle_alpha   90.00
_cell.angle_beta   90.00
_cell.angle_gamma   90.00
#
_symmetry.space_group_name_H-M   'P 1'
#
loop_
_entity.id
_entity.type
_entity.pdbx_description
1 polymer ?
#
loop_
_entity_poly.entity_id
_entity_poly.type
_entity_poly.pdbx_seq_one_letter_code
_entity_poly.pdbx_strand_id
1 'polypeptide(L)' 'MFNIYVETKEFSGLNITKQHKLVYETLKEQIGKIHGLHVETKAIK' A
#
# COMPACT_ATOMS: atom_id res chain seq x y z
N MET A 1 -1.60 7.04 -14.23
CA MET A 1 -1.71 5.87 -13.32
C MET A 1 -0.36 5.67 -12.68
N PHE A 2 -0.30 5.71 -11.35
CA PHE A 2 0.93 5.58 -10.57
C PHE A 2 1.03 4.19 -10.00
N ASN A 3 2.22 3.59 -10.03
CA ASN A 3 2.50 2.31 -9.38
C ASN A 3 3.41 2.58 -8.19
N ILE A 4 3.01 2.11 -7.01
CA ILE A 4 3.82 2.20 -5.80
C ILE A 4 4.13 0.80 -5.28
N TYR A 5 5.37 0.60 -4.90
CA TYR A 5 5.86 -0.61 -4.25
C TYR A 5 6.24 -0.26 -2.82
N VAL A 6 5.68 -1.00 -1.87
CA VAL A 6 5.93 -0.79 -0.43
C VAL A 6 6.41 -2.10 0.19
N GLU A 7 7.58 -2.07 0.82
CA GLU A 7 8.18 -3.20 1.51
C GLU A 7 8.53 -2.80 2.95
N THR A 8 7.98 -3.51 3.92
CA THR A 8 8.19 -3.24 5.35
C THR A 8 8.07 -4.51 6.20
N LYS A 9 8.70 -4.50 7.38
CA LYS A 9 8.58 -5.58 8.38
C LYS A 9 7.19 -5.62 9.03
N GLU A 10 6.48 -4.49 9.06
CA GLU A 10 5.13 -4.39 9.64
C GLU A 10 4.07 -5.20 8.89
N PHE A 11 4.37 -5.60 7.65
CA PHE A 11 3.53 -6.49 6.86
C PHE A 11 3.66 -7.95 7.26
N SER A 12 4.63 -8.30 8.12
CA SER A 12 4.79 -9.66 8.64
C SER A 12 3.53 -10.10 9.40
N GLY A 13 2.96 -11.24 9.01
CA GLY A 13 1.71 -11.76 9.58
C GLY A 13 0.42 -11.10 9.07
N LEU A 14 0.50 -10.10 8.17
CA LEU A 14 -0.65 -9.50 7.52
C LEU A 14 -0.89 -10.12 6.14
N ASN A 15 -2.16 -10.31 5.77
CA ASN A 15 -2.52 -10.69 4.41
C ASN A 15 -2.46 -9.48 3.46
N ILE A 16 -2.36 -9.73 2.15
CA ILE A 16 -2.23 -8.67 1.13
C ILE A 16 -3.33 -7.61 1.22
N THR A 17 -4.58 -8.02 1.50
CA THR A 17 -5.70 -7.07 1.67
C THR A 17 -5.49 -6.09 2.83
N LYS A 18 -4.99 -6.57 3.98
CA LYS A 18 -4.66 -5.72 5.13
C LYS A 18 -3.47 -4.82 4.84
N GLN A 19 -2.46 -5.32 4.14
CA GLN A 19 -1.30 -4.53 3.71
C GLN A 19 -1.75 -3.40 2.78
N HIS A 20 -2.57 -3.70 1.77
CA HIS A 20 -3.13 -2.71 0.85
C HIS A 20 -3.97 -1.69 1.62
N LYS A 21 -4.85 -2.13 2.52
CA LYS A 21 -5.67 -1.22 3.32
C LYS A 21 -4.83 -0.23 4.13
N LEU A 22 -3.74 -0.68 4.74
CA LEU A 22 -2.81 0.20 5.47
C LEU A 22 -2.21 1.27 4.55
N VAL A 23 -1.73 0.88 3.38
CA VAL A 23 -1.16 1.81 2.39
C VAL A 23 -2.22 2.80 1.89
N TYR A 24 -3.42 2.31 1.56
CA TYR A 24 -4.53 3.15 1.10
C TYR A 24 -4.99 4.17 2.15
N GLU A 25 -5.11 3.77 3.42
CA GLU A 25 -5.48 4.69 4.50
C GLU A 25 -4.38 5.71 4.78
N THR A 26 -3.11 5.33 4.67
CA THR A 26 -1.96 6.24 4.83
C THR A 26 -1.89 7.27 3.70
N LEU A 27 -2.30 6.89 2.49
CA LEU A 27 -2.23 7.73 1.30
C LEU A 27 -3.57 8.37 0.91
N LYS A 28 -4.58 8.29 1.78
CA LYS A 28 -5.97 8.68 1.46
C LYS A 28 -6.09 10.12 0.96
N GLU A 29 -5.37 11.06 1.57
CA GLU A 29 -5.37 12.47 1.20
C GLU A 29 -4.71 12.73 -0.16
N GLN A 30 -3.71 11.92 -0.50
CA GLN A 30 -2.94 12.00 -1.74
C GLN A 30 -3.71 11.32 -2.87
N ILE A 31 -4.32 10.16 -2.63
CA ILE A 31 -5.10 9.40 -3.62
C ILE A 31 -6.30 10.20 -4.13
N GLY A 32 -6.93 11.03 -3.29
CA GLY A 32 -7.99 11.94 -3.74
C GLY A 32 -7.54 12.94 -4.81
N LYS A 33 -6.23 13.20 -4.91
CA LYS A 33 -5.62 14.11 -5.90
C LYS A 33 -4.97 13.36 -7.07
N ILE A 34 -4.78 12.04 -6.96
CA ILE A 34 -4.06 11.23 -7.94
C ILE A 34 -5.05 10.37 -8.74
N HIS A 35 -5.09 10.54 -10.06
CA HIS A 35 -5.91 9.71 -10.94
C HIS A 35 -5.27 8.33 -11.15
N GLY A 36 -5.72 7.36 -10.35
CA GLY A 36 -5.39 5.93 -10.42
C GLY A 36 -4.06 5.57 -9.76
N LEU A 37 -4.12 4.72 -8.74
CA LEU A 37 -2.99 4.17 -7.99
C LEU A 37 -3.03 2.64 -8.02
N HIS A 38 -1.92 2.01 -8.39
CA HIS A 38 -1.69 0.58 -8.22
C HIS A 38 -0.70 0.40 -7.07
N VAL A 39 -1.00 -0.51 -6.14
CA VAL A 39 -0.18 -0.75 -4.95
C VAL A 39 0.29 -2.20 -4.96
N GLU A 40 1.61 -2.37 -4.86
CA GLU A 40 2.26 -3.65 -4.63
C GLU A 40 2.87 -3.65 -3.23
N THR A 41 2.62 -4.70 -2.45
CA THR A 41 3.10 -4.82 -1.07
C THR A 41 3.89 -6.09 -0.86
N LYS A 42 4.95 -6.01 -0.05
CA LYS A 42 5.78 -7.16 0.31
C LYS A 42 6.25 -7.08 1.76
N ALA A 43 6.13 -8.18 2.48
CA ALA A 43 6.69 -8.29 3.82
C ALA A 43 8.21 -8.56 3.74
N ILE A 44 8.98 -7.77 4.49
CA ILE A 44 10.41 -8.06 4.73
C ILE A 44 10.47 -9.28 5.67
N LYS A 45 11.24 -10.30 5.26
CA LYS A 45 11.57 -11.45 6.10
C LYS A 45 12.69 -11.11 7.09
#